data_AF-A0A8S1AAK8-F1
#
_entry.id   AF-A0A8S1AAK8-F1
#
_cell.length_a   1.000
_cell.length_b   1.000
_cell.length_c   1.000
_cell.angle_alpha   90.00
_cell.angle_beta   90.00
_cell.angle_gamma   90.00
#
_symmetry.space_group_name_H-M   'P 1'
#
loop_
_entity.id
_entity.type
_entity.pdbx_description
1 polymer ?
#
loop_
_entity_poly.entity_id
_entity_poly.type
_entity_poly.pdbx_seq_one_letter_code
_entity_poly.pdbx_strand_id
1 'polypeptide(L)'
;MGLINPAKEVMINKIDIEDFPQIFEESEIGDIGTLKLEVRKGAVPVCESPRRFPVGVRKQIKQELQRLEKLNVIRKVEHPTEWTTNMVFVVTPKRNRVCIAPKKLNENLIRNRFITPTVEEITPMLSKAKIFSVLDAKNGFHQMKLHPDSQELTTFWSPYLY
;
A
#
# COMPACT_ATOMS: atom_id res chain seq x y z
N MET A 1 -31.21 -28.07 -21.28
CA MET A 1 -31.60 -27.31 -20.08
C MET A 1 -30.65 -27.75 -18.96
N GLY A 2 -29.55 -27.02 -18.76
CA GLY A 2 -28.44 -27.46 -17.92
C GLY A 2 -28.77 -27.33 -16.43
N LEU A 3 -28.70 -28.45 -15.71
CA LEU A 3 -28.88 -28.52 -14.26
C LEU A 3 -27.70 -27.83 -13.58
N ILE A 4 -27.96 -26.71 -12.90
CA ILE A 4 -27.03 -26.09 -11.96
C ILE A 4 -26.91 -27.06 -10.79
N ASN A 5 -25.76 -27.70 -10.67
CA ASN A 5 -25.44 -28.57 -9.54
C ASN A 5 -25.43 -27.69 -8.27
N PRO A 6 -26.19 -28.02 -7.21
CA PRO A 6 -26.17 -27.24 -5.98
C PRO A 6 -24.75 -27.25 -5.42
N ALA A 7 -24.22 -26.06 -5.10
CA ALA A 7 -22.90 -25.90 -4.52
C ALA A 7 -22.81 -26.78 -3.26
N LYS A 8 -21.93 -27.79 -3.28
CA LYS A 8 -21.60 -28.58 -2.10
C LYS A 8 -21.10 -27.63 -1.01
N GLU A 9 -21.51 -27.88 0.23
CA GLU A 9 -21.04 -27.15 1.42
C GLU A 9 -19.52 -26.99 1.37
N VAL A 10 -19.06 -25.74 1.38
CA VAL A 10 -17.64 -25.41 1.51
C VAL A 10 -17.27 -25.66 2.97
N MET A 11 -16.58 -26.76 3.24
CA MET A 11 -15.93 -26.99 4.53
C MET A 11 -14.82 -25.96 4.71
N ILE A 12 -15.07 -24.92 5.51
CA ILE A 12 -14.05 -23.95 5.91
C ILE A 12 -13.26 -24.58 7.05
N ASN A 13 -12.19 -25.31 6.72
CA ASN A 13 -11.19 -25.65 7.71
C ASN A 13 -10.38 -24.38 7.98
N LYS A 14 -10.53 -23.80 9.18
CA LYS A 14 -9.63 -22.73 9.62
C LYS A 14 -8.23 -23.34 9.72
N ILE A 15 -7.28 -22.73 9.04
CA ILE A 15 -5.86 -22.93 9.35
C ILE A 15 -5.67 -22.45 10.79
N ASP A 16 -5.06 -23.25 11.66
CA ASP A 16 -4.68 -22.78 12.99
C ASP A 16 -3.54 -21.78 12.84
N ILE A 17 -3.91 -20.51 12.95
CA ILE A 17 -3.02 -19.35 12.82
C ILE A 17 -1.94 -19.37 13.91
N GLU A 18 -2.23 -20.06 15.02
CA GLU A 18 -1.33 -20.26 16.17
C GLU A 18 -0.04 -20.99 15.81
N ASP A 19 -0.01 -21.76 14.71
CA ASP A 19 1.19 -22.42 14.22
C ASP A 19 2.16 -21.46 13.50
N PHE A 20 1.69 -20.25 13.16
CA PHE A 20 2.44 -19.26 12.38
C PHE A 20 2.44 -17.86 13.03
N PRO A 21 2.77 -17.73 14.33
CA PRO A 21 2.66 -16.47 15.06
C PRO A 21 3.49 -15.35 14.42
N GLN A 22 4.65 -15.67 13.83
CA GLN A 22 5.53 -14.74 13.13
C GLN A 22 4.95 -14.17 11.82
N ILE A 23 4.01 -14.88 11.18
CA ILE A 23 3.40 -14.45 9.91
C ILE A 23 2.18 -13.57 10.18
N PHE A 24 1.48 -13.84 11.29
CA PHE A 24 0.23 -13.18 11.65
C PHE A 24 0.39 -12.18 12.81
N GLU A 25 1.63 -11.83 13.16
CA GLU A 25 1.90 -10.77 14.14
C GLU A 25 1.35 -9.43 13.65
N GLU A 26 0.48 -8.81 14.45
CA GLU A 26 -0.21 -7.59 14.04
C GLU A 26 0.61 -6.31 14.19
N SER A 27 1.68 -6.35 14.99
CA SER A 27 2.52 -5.21 15.39
C SER A 27 3.43 -4.73 14.27
N GLU A 28 3.77 -5.60 13.33
CA GLU A 28 4.81 -5.36 12.33
C GLU A 28 4.25 -5.24 10.91
N ILE A 29 5.05 -4.63 10.04
CA ILE A 29 4.83 -4.65 8.59
C ILE A 29 5.77 -5.72 8.04
N GLY A 30 5.23 -6.70 7.32
CA GLY A 30 6.05 -7.72 6.66
C GLY A 30 7.08 -7.11 5.71
N ASP A 31 8.13 -7.87 5.37
CA ASP A 31 9.16 -7.45 4.42
C ASP A 31 9.17 -8.41 3.22
N ILE A 32 8.72 -7.93 2.07
CA ILE A 32 8.70 -8.71 0.82
C ILE A 32 9.75 -8.22 -0.19
N GLY A 33 10.67 -7.36 0.24
CA GLY A 33 11.77 -6.87 -0.58
C GLY A 33 11.78 -5.36 -0.80
N THR A 34 12.59 -4.93 -1.77
CA THR A 34 12.88 -3.52 -2.05
C THR A 34 12.57 -3.16 -3.50
N LEU A 35 11.86 -2.05 -3.70
CA LEU A 35 11.51 -1.48 -5.00
C LEU A 35 12.33 -0.22 -5.27
N LYS A 36 13.04 -0.20 -6.40
CA LYS A 36 13.64 1.03 -6.96
C LYS A 36 12.69 1.64 -7.99
N LEU A 37 12.40 2.92 -7.83
CA LEU A 37 11.59 3.70 -8.76
C LEU A 37 12.52 4.30 -9.83
N GLU A 38 12.24 4.02 -11.10
CA GLU A 38 12.97 4.60 -12.22
C GLU A 38 12.22 5.82 -12.75
N VAL A 39 12.89 6.97 -12.73
CA VAL A 39 12.37 8.22 -13.29
C VAL A 39 12.94 8.41 -14.69
N ARG A 40 12.10 8.86 -15.64
CA ARG A 40 12.51 9.15 -17.02
C ARG A 40 13.66 10.15 -17.05
N LYS A 41 14.64 9.91 -17.93
CA LYS A 41 15.73 10.84 -18.18
C LYS A 41 15.17 12.20 -18.63
N GLY A 42 15.60 13.27 -17.96
CA GLY A 42 15.13 14.63 -18.24
C GLY A 42 13.79 15.00 -17.59
N ALA A 43 13.26 14.17 -16.69
CA ALA A 43 12.11 14.55 -15.87
C ALA A 43 12.46 15.81 -15.06
N VAL A 44 11.56 16.80 -15.11
CA VAL A 44 11.67 18.02 -14.30
C VAL A 44 10.99 17.76 -12.96
N PRO A 45 11.70 17.86 -11.83
CA PRO A 45 11.11 17.66 -10.52
C PRO A 45 10.02 18.69 -10.20
N VAL A 46 9.04 18.29 -9.39
CA VAL A 46 7.92 19.15 -9.00
C VAL A 46 7.73 19.11 -7.48
N CYS A 47 7.80 20.30 -6.88
CA CYS A 47 7.40 20.52 -5.49
C CYS A 47 6.03 21.20 -5.46
N GLU A 48 5.01 20.45 -5.04
CA GLU A 48 3.67 21.00 -4.87
C GLU A 48 3.60 21.96 -3.68
N SER A 49 2.85 23.05 -3.83
CA SER A 49 2.62 23.99 -2.72
C SER A 49 1.81 23.32 -1.60
N PRO A 50 2.16 23.55 -0.33
CA PRO A 50 1.43 23.06 0.85
C PRO A 50 -0.09 23.29 0.82
N ARG A 51 -0.88 22.23 1.12
CA ARG A 51 -2.34 22.32 1.27
C ARG A 51 -2.79 22.53 2.71
N ARG A 52 -3.75 23.43 2.95
CA ARG A 52 -4.33 23.61 4.29
C ARG A 52 -5.32 22.48 4.62
N PHE A 53 -5.31 22.04 5.88
CA PHE A 53 -6.29 21.10 6.43
C PHE A 53 -7.21 21.78 7.44
N PRO A 54 -8.52 21.46 7.45
CA PRO A 54 -9.48 21.92 8.47
C PRO A 54 -9.02 21.55 9.88
N VAL A 55 -9.22 22.45 10.84
CA VAL A 55 -8.74 22.26 12.22
C VAL A 55 -9.30 20.97 12.85
N GLY A 56 -10.56 20.64 12.58
CA GLY A 56 -11.23 19.46 13.13
C GLY A 56 -10.57 18.12 12.78
N VAL A 57 -9.89 18.01 11.63
CA VAL A 57 -9.25 16.75 11.20
C VAL A 57 -7.76 16.67 11.55
N ARG A 58 -7.15 17.79 11.97
CA ARG A 58 -5.70 17.86 12.25
C ARG A 58 -5.28 16.82 13.28
N LYS A 59 -5.97 16.71 14.42
CA LYS A 59 -5.66 15.72 15.46
C LYS A 59 -5.64 14.29 14.91
N GLN A 60 -6.59 13.94 14.06
CA GLN A 60 -6.67 12.60 13.46
C GLN A 60 -5.57 12.37 12.43
N ILE A 61 -5.19 13.40 11.65
CA ILE A 61 -4.04 13.36 10.76
C ILE A 61 -2.76 13.07 11.58
N LYS A 62 -2.55 13.79 12.69
CA LYS A 62 -1.37 13.60 13.55
C LYS A 62 -1.27 12.16 14.06
N GLN A 63 -2.37 11.62 14.56
CA GLN A 63 -2.44 10.25 15.08
C GLN A 63 -2.09 9.23 14.00
N GLU A 64 -2.61 9.40 12.78
CA GLU A 64 -2.32 8.47 11.68
C GLU A 64 -0.87 8.57 11.19
N LEU A 65 -0.30 9.79 11.13
CA LEU A 65 1.12 9.99 10.80
C LEU A 65 2.05 9.35 11.84
N GLN A 66 1.79 9.56 13.14
CA GLN A 66 2.56 8.94 14.22
C GLN A 66 2.50 7.41 14.17
N ARG A 67 1.33 6.87 13.82
CA ARG A 67 1.15 5.42 13.66
C ARG A 67 1.93 4.89 12.46
N LEU A 68 1.96 5.61 11.33
CA LEU A 68 2.76 5.24 10.15
C LEU A 68 4.27 5.33 10.42
N GLU A 69 4.70 6.33 11.18
CA GLU A 69 6.11 6.49 11.61
C GLU A 69 6.52 5.36 12.57
N LYS A 70 5.68 5.01 13.55
CA LYS A 70 5.92 3.87 14.46
C LYS A 70 6.05 2.53 13.72
N LEU A 71 5.34 2.39 12.60
CA LEU A 71 5.42 1.20 11.73
C LEU A 71 6.55 1.27 10.71
N ASN A 72 7.41 2.29 10.75
CA ASN A 72 8.48 2.53 9.77
C ASN A 72 8.00 2.62 8.32
N VAL A 73 6.74 3.01 8.09
CA VAL A 73 6.17 3.21 6.75
C VAL A 73 6.57 4.58 6.17
N ILE A 74 6.70 5.58 7.04
CA ILE A 74 7.16 6.92 6.68
C ILE A 74 8.28 7.35 7.62
N ARG A 75 9.11 8.29 7.18
CA ARG A 75 10.14 8.95 7.98
C ARG A 75 10.09 10.46 7.75
N LYS A 76 10.63 11.23 8.70
CA LYS A 76 10.84 12.65 8.52
C LYS A 76 11.97 12.91 7.51
N VAL A 77 11.83 14.03 6.80
CA VAL A 77 12.81 14.57 5.87
C VAL A 77 13.05 16.02 6.29
N GLU A 78 14.28 16.33 6.70
CA GLU A 78 14.65 17.62 7.29
C GLU A 78 15.46 18.51 6.33
N HIS A 79 15.68 18.04 5.10
CA HIS A 79 16.40 18.73 4.04
C HIS A 79 15.51 18.96 2.81
N PRO A 80 15.87 19.92 1.94
CA PRO A 80 15.15 20.13 0.68
C PRO A 80 15.16 18.89 -0.21
N THR A 81 14.03 18.61 -0.86
CA THR A 81 13.89 17.51 -1.83
C THR A 81 13.38 18.04 -3.16
N GLU A 82 13.73 17.37 -4.25
CA GLU A 82 13.35 17.79 -5.60
C GLU A 82 11.88 17.46 -5.94
N TRP A 83 11.33 16.42 -5.32
CA TRP A 83 9.95 15.98 -5.51
C TRP A 83 9.19 16.17 -4.21
N THR A 84 8.05 16.84 -4.25
CA THR A 84 7.15 16.92 -3.10
C THR A 84 5.70 16.88 -3.57
N THR A 85 4.92 15.95 -3.04
CA THR A 85 3.47 15.87 -3.29
C THR A 85 2.69 16.33 -2.06
N ASN A 86 1.47 16.81 -2.22
CA ASN A 86 0.59 16.98 -1.08
C ASN A 86 -0.05 15.65 -0.66
N MET A 87 -0.20 15.45 0.65
CA MET A 87 -1.07 14.40 1.17
C MET A 87 -2.56 14.74 1.01
N VAL A 88 -3.39 13.71 1.12
CA VAL A 88 -4.85 13.76 1.20
C VAL A 88 -5.27 12.98 2.44
N PHE A 89 -6.23 13.52 3.18
CA PHE A 89 -6.81 12.85 4.33
C PHE A 89 -8.21 12.36 4.00
N VAL A 90 -8.43 11.05 4.16
CA VAL A 90 -9.71 10.39 3.84
C VAL A 90 -10.28 9.79 5.11
N VAL A 91 -11.47 10.23 5.50
CA VAL A 91 -12.23 9.63 6.60
C VAL A 91 -12.96 8.40 6.08
N THR A 92 -12.80 7.27 6.76
CA THR A 92 -13.51 6.03 6.41
C THR A 92 -14.17 5.42 7.64
N PRO A 93 -15.19 4.56 7.49
CA PRO A 93 -15.86 3.94 8.64
C PRO A 93 -14.94 3.10 9.52
N LYS A 94 -13.91 2.49 8.94
CA LYS A 94 -12.97 1.62 9.68
C LYS A 94 -11.80 2.41 10.23
N ARG A 95 -11.10 3.12 9.35
CA ARG A 95 -9.87 3.84 9.72
C ARG A 95 -9.57 4.97 8.75
N ASN A 96 -9.26 6.12 9.31
CA ASN A 96 -8.80 7.28 8.53
C ASN A 96 -7.50 6.94 7.79
N ARG A 97 -7.36 7.47 6.57
CA ARG A 97 -6.23 7.21 5.70
C ARG A 97 -5.51 8.50 5.38
N VAL A 98 -4.19 8.47 5.52
CA VAL A 98 -3.28 9.44 4.90
C VAL A 98 -2.84 8.84 3.57
N CYS A 99 -3.18 9.50 2.48
CA CYS A 99 -2.83 9.08 1.13
C CYS A 99 -1.93 10.14 0.50
N ILE A 100 -1.02 9.71 -0.36
CA ILE A 100 -0.33 10.60 -1.29
C ILE A 100 -0.86 10.34 -2.70
N ALA A 101 -0.98 11.39 -3.50
CA ALA A 101 -1.38 11.29 -4.91
C ALA A 101 -0.30 11.94 -5.78
N PRO A 102 0.89 11.31 -5.92
CA PRO A 102 2.04 11.92 -6.57
C PRO A 102 1.89 11.89 -8.10
N LYS A 103 0.88 12.59 -8.62
CA LYS A 103 0.50 12.56 -10.05
C LYS A 103 1.67 12.96 -10.94
N LYS A 104 2.40 14.01 -10.57
CA LYS A 104 3.55 14.52 -11.32
C LYS A 104 4.72 13.54 -11.35
N LEU A 105 5.02 12.88 -10.23
CA LEU A 105 5.99 11.80 -10.22
C LEU A 105 5.50 10.63 -11.09
N ASN A 106 4.24 10.24 -10.93
CA ASN A 106 3.64 9.11 -11.65
C ASN A 106 3.68 9.25 -13.18
N GLU A 107 3.56 10.47 -13.71
CA GLU A 107 3.69 10.81 -15.13
C GLU A 107 5.15 10.64 -15.64
N ASN A 108 6.13 10.75 -14.74
CA ASN A 108 7.56 10.68 -15.02
C ASN A 108 8.20 9.33 -14.68
N LEU A 109 7.48 8.40 -14.04
CA LEU A 109 8.00 7.06 -13.76
C LEU A 109 8.03 6.18 -15.01
N ILE A 110 9.09 5.38 -15.14
CA ILE A 110 9.15 4.23 -16.05
C ILE A 110 8.34 3.10 -15.38
N ARG A 111 7.31 2.62 -16.07
CA ARG A 111 6.36 1.64 -15.52
C ARG A 111 6.80 0.23 -15.89
N ASN A 112 7.05 -0.59 -14.87
CA ASN A 112 7.13 -2.03 -15.05
C ASN A 112 5.76 -2.54 -15.52
N ARG A 113 5.78 -3.34 -16.58
CA ARG A 113 4.58 -3.96 -17.13
C ARG A 113 4.55 -5.41 -16.68
N PHE A 114 3.71 -5.68 -15.68
CA PHE A 114 3.38 -7.04 -15.27
C PHE A 114 1.96 -7.35 -15.73
N ILE A 115 1.78 -8.54 -16.30
CA ILE A 115 0.45 -9.03 -16.68
C ILE A 115 -0.10 -9.77 -15.46
N THR A 116 -1.19 -9.25 -14.91
CA THR A 116 -1.96 -9.99 -13.91
C THR A 116 -2.77 -11.06 -14.65
N PRO A 117 -2.65 -12.34 -14.27
CA PRO A 117 -3.39 -13.41 -14.93
C PRO A 117 -4.90 -13.21 -14.77
N THR A 118 -5.66 -13.55 -15.81
CA THR A 118 -7.13 -13.46 -15.77
C THR A 118 -7.75 -14.65 -15.05
N VAL A 119 -9.04 -14.53 -14.70
CA VAL A 119 -9.76 -15.63 -14.05
C VAL A 119 -9.83 -16.85 -14.97
N GLU A 120 -9.97 -16.64 -16.28
CA GLU A 120 -9.99 -17.70 -17.30
C GLU A 120 -8.65 -18.44 -17.41
N GLU A 121 -7.53 -17.75 -17.18
CA GLU A 121 -6.20 -18.36 -17.15
C GLU A 121 -5.97 -19.16 -15.86
N ILE A 122 -6.48 -18.67 -14.72
CA ILE A 122 -6.30 -19.31 -13.40
C ILE A 122 -7.24 -20.51 -13.21
N THR A 123 -8.49 -20.43 -13.69
CA THR A 123 -9.53 -21.44 -13.41
C THR A 123 -9.14 -22.88 -13.81
N PRO A 124 -8.54 -23.12 -15.00
CA PRO A 124 -8.09 -24.46 -15.38
C PRO A 124 -7.02 -25.04 -14.43
N MET A 125 -6.16 -24.18 -13.88
CA MET A 125 -5.11 -24.60 -12.91
C MET A 125 -5.72 -25.12 -11.61
N LEU A 126 -6.93 -24.69 -11.28
CA LEU A 126 -7.65 -25.07 -10.06
C LEU A 126 -8.60 -26.26 -10.26
N SER A 127 -8.77 -26.77 -11.49
CA SER A 127 -9.82 -27.74 -11.87
C SER A 127 -9.84 -29.07 -11.09
N LYS A 128 -8.72 -29.47 -10.49
CA LYS A 128 -8.60 -30.70 -9.68
C LYS A 128 -8.53 -30.43 -8.18
N ALA A 129 -8.46 -29.17 -7.76
CA ALA A 129 -8.41 -28.81 -6.35
C ALA A 129 -9.77 -29.04 -5.69
N LYS A 130 -9.76 -29.60 -4.48
CA LYS A 130 -10.98 -29.89 -3.68
C LYS A 130 -11.12 -28.98 -2.46
N ILE A 131 -10.02 -28.37 -2.04
CA ILE A 131 -9.92 -27.51 -0.86
C ILE A 131 -9.23 -26.22 -1.32
N PHE A 132 -9.79 -25.09 -0.93
CA PHE A 132 -9.26 -23.76 -1.22
C PHE A 132 -9.03 -23.01 0.08
N SER A 133 -7.94 -22.26 0.13
CA SER A 133 -7.64 -21.32 1.21
C SER A 133 -7.45 -19.95 0.60
N VAL A 134 -8.04 -18.93 1.22
CA VAL A 134 -7.94 -17.54 0.77
C VAL A 134 -7.17 -16.77 1.84
N LEU A 135 -6.10 -16.12 1.42
CA LEU A 135 -5.24 -15.31 2.27
C LEU A 135 -5.18 -13.90 1.68
N ASP A 136 -5.17 -12.89 2.55
CA ASP A 136 -4.99 -11.49 2.16
C ASP A 136 -3.81 -10.88 2.90
N ALA A 137 -2.97 -10.13 2.17
CA ALA A 137 -1.79 -9.50 2.73
C ALA A 137 -2.16 -8.18 3.42
N LYS A 138 -2.11 -8.17 4.76
CA LYS A 138 -2.35 -6.96 5.56
C LYS A 138 -1.37 -5.86 5.16
N ASN A 139 -1.90 -4.70 4.74
CA ASN A 139 -1.11 -3.56 4.27
C ASN A 139 -0.10 -3.92 3.17
N GLY A 140 -0.43 -4.83 2.24
CA GLY A 140 0.54 -5.41 1.29
C GLY A 140 1.49 -4.43 0.60
N PHE A 141 1.05 -3.23 0.22
CA PHE A 141 1.93 -2.21 -0.36
C PHE A 141 3.02 -1.70 0.58
N HIS A 142 2.74 -1.60 1.89
CA HIS A 142 3.74 -1.15 2.86
C HIS A 142 4.81 -2.20 3.13
N GLN A 143 4.55 -3.46 2.76
CA GLN A 143 5.54 -4.54 2.93
C GLN A 143 6.69 -4.45 1.93
N MET A 144 6.51 -3.70 0.83
CA MET A 144 7.54 -3.41 -0.15
C MET A 144 8.28 -2.13 0.24
N LYS A 145 9.55 -2.25 0.62
CA LYS A 145 10.39 -1.10 0.98
C LYS A 145 10.80 -0.34 -0.27
N LEU A 146 10.96 0.98 -0.16
CA LEU A 146 11.59 1.77 -1.22
C LEU A 146 13.10 1.72 -1.07
N HIS A 147 13.80 1.50 -2.19
CA HIS A 147 15.25 1.64 -2.27
C HIS A 147 15.66 3.03 -1.77
N PRO A 148 16.80 3.19 -1.05
CA PRO A 148 17.24 4.49 -0.53
C PRO A 148 17.15 5.64 -1.56
N ASP A 149 17.67 5.43 -2.77
CA ASP A 149 17.60 6.38 -3.89
C ASP A 149 16.17 6.79 -4.32
N SER A 150 15.14 6.03 -3.93
CA SER A 150 13.75 6.23 -4.34
C SER A 150 12.86 6.76 -3.22
N GLN A 151 13.34 6.78 -1.97
CA GLN A 151 12.53 7.22 -0.83
C GLN A 151 12.11 8.69 -0.98
N GLU A 152 13.05 9.56 -1.35
CA GLU A 152 12.83 11.00 -1.41
C GLU A 152 11.96 11.43 -2.60
N LEU A 153 11.81 10.58 -3.62
CA LEU A 153 10.84 10.79 -4.71
C LEU A 153 9.41 10.85 -4.17
N THR A 154 9.14 10.15 -3.07
CA THR A 154 7.81 10.04 -2.46
C THR A 154 7.58 11.01 -1.30
N THR A 155 8.46 12.00 -1.13
CA THR A 155 8.33 13.03 -0.10
C THR A 155 7.00 13.76 -0.25
N PHE A 156 6.33 14.02 0.87
CA PHE A 156 5.05 14.71 0.88
C PHE A 156 4.96 15.75 1.97
N TRP A 157 4.17 16.79 1.70
CA TRP A 157 3.90 17.82 2.68
C TRP A 157 2.85 17.36 3.70
N SER A 158 3.09 17.67 4.98
CA SER A 158 2.15 17.46 6.08
C SER A 158 1.91 18.76 6.86
N PRO A 159 0.74 18.95 7.51
CA PRO A 159 0.44 20.14 8.31
C PRO A 159 1.22 20.22 9.63
N TYR A 160 2.16 19.31 9.84
CA TYR A 160 2.94 19.17 11.05
C TYR A 160 4.42 19.19 10.70
N LEU A 161 5.04 20.34 10.97
CA LEU A 161 6.47 20.57 10.86
C LEU A 161 7.05 20.45 12.27
N TYR A 162 7.45 19.24 12.65
CA TYR A 162 8.25 19.00 13.85
C TYR A 162 8.93 17.66 13.74
#